data_AF-A0A7Y2E250-F1
#
_entry.id   AF-A0A7Y2E250-F1
#
_cell.length_a   1.000
_cell.length_b   1.000
_cell.length_c   1.000
_cell.angle_alpha   90.00
_cell.angle_beta   90.00
_cell.angle_gamma   90.00
#
_symmetry.space_group_name_H-M   'P 1'
#
loop_
_entity.id
_entity.type
_entity.pdbx_description
1 polymer ?
#
loop_
_entity_poly.entity_id
_entity_poly.type
_entity_poly.pdbx_seq_one_letter_code
_entity_poly.pdbx_strand_id
1 'polypeptide(L)'
;YVDLLVKMNCIDNAKKIYWDIRPHPFFPTLEFRVCDIPTKVDDTIAIAALFQAIVAKLTVLIEKNLGFRLYHRRLIQENKWRAVRYGLDGKLLDLGKQKEVPVKDLIRELLDFVDDVVDDLGSRNEIEHIHTIMERGTSADEQLRVYKENNEDFNPVVDMLIRNTLENVPEECFD
;
A
#
# COMPACT_ATOMS: atom_id res chain seq x y z
N TYR A 1 4.81 25.84 1.23
CA TYR A 1 3.40 25.56 0.88
C TYR A 1 2.51 25.54 2.11
N VAL A 2 2.74 24.61 3.06
CA VAL A 2 1.92 24.49 4.28
C VAL A 2 1.88 25.79 5.09
N ASP A 3 3.03 26.43 5.32
CA ASP A 3 3.10 27.70 6.06
C ASP A 3 2.26 28.81 5.43
N LEU A 4 2.16 28.81 4.09
CA LEU A 4 1.33 29.77 3.37
C LEU A 4 -0.15 29.51 3.64
N LEU A 5 -0.60 28.25 3.63
CA LEU A 5 -1.99 27.90 3.93
C LEU A 5 -2.37 28.25 5.37
N VAL A 6 -1.46 28.03 6.32
CA VAL A 6 -1.65 28.42 7.73
C VAL A 6 -1.71 29.94 7.85
N LYS A 7 -0.75 30.66 7.26
CA LYS A 7 -0.68 32.12 7.30
C LYS A 7 -1.92 32.79 6.68
N MET A 8 -2.51 32.17 5.66
CA MET A 8 -3.70 32.67 4.98
C MET A 8 -5.01 32.17 5.61
N ASN A 9 -4.95 31.52 6.78
CA ASN A 9 -6.09 30.95 7.50
C ASN A 9 -6.93 29.94 6.70
N CYS A 10 -6.31 29.24 5.73
CA CYS A 10 -6.98 28.17 5.00
C CYS A 10 -7.07 26.88 5.83
N ILE A 11 -6.09 26.64 6.71
CA ILE A 11 -6.04 25.50 7.63
C ILE A 11 -5.39 25.93 8.95
N ASP A 12 -5.78 25.28 10.05
CA ASP A 12 -5.21 25.59 11.37
C ASP A 12 -3.78 25.08 11.53
N ASN A 13 -3.46 23.94 10.92
CA ASN A 13 -2.14 23.32 10.94
C ASN A 13 -2.00 22.23 9.86
N ALA A 14 -0.77 21.72 9.71
CA ALA A 14 -0.41 20.69 8.73
C ALA A 14 -1.23 19.38 8.85
N LYS A 15 -1.83 19.07 10.01
CA LYS A 15 -2.61 17.83 10.20
C LYS A 15 -3.88 17.81 9.35
N LYS A 16 -4.39 18.97 8.94
CA LYS A 16 -5.62 19.12 8.13
C LYS A 16 -5.42 18.79 6.65
N ILE A 17 -4.20 18.46 6.25
CA ILE A 17 -3.89 18.11 4.88
C ILE A 17 -4.07 16.60 4.67
N TYR A 18 -4.98 16.24 3.77
CA TYR A 18 -5.26 14.87 3.36
C TYR A 18 -4.35 14.48 2.18
N TRP A 19 -3.09 14.19 2.48
CA TRP A 19 -2.15 13.61 1.52
C TRP A 19 -2.04 12.10 1.71
N ASP A 20 -1.84 11.39 0.59
CA ASP A 20 -1.65 9.94 0.56
C ASP A 20 -0.37 9.51 1.29
N ILE A 21 0.67 10.34 1.22
CA ILE A 21 1.90 10.18 1.98
C ILE A 21 2.24 11.53 2.61
N ARG A 22 2.58 11.53 3.89
CA ARG A 22 2.76 12.76 4.66
C ARG A 22 3.98 12.70 5.58
N PRO A 23 4.90 13.69 5.52
CA PRO A 23 5.87 13.90 6.59
C PRO A 23 5.13 14.32 7.85
N HIS A 24 5.34 13.60 8.95
CA HIS A 24 4.67 13.93 10.20
C HIS A 24 5.29 15.22 10.81
N PRO A 25 4.48 16.17 11.31
CA PRO A 25 4.98 17.47 11.76
C PRO A 25 5.75 17.46 13.10
N PHE A 26 5.68 16.38 13.88
CA PHE A 26 6.33 16.31 15.21
C PHE A 26 7.34 15.17 15.30
N PHE A 27 6.93 13.96 14.94
CA PHE A 27 7.82 12.81 14.75
C PHE A 27 8.57 12.83 13.41
N PRO A 28 9.84 12.42 13.36
CA PRO A 28 10.64 12.33 12.15
C PRO A 28 10.27 11.10 11.32
N THR A 29 8.99 10.98 10.97
CA THR A 29 8.43 9.82 10.26
C THR A 29 7.74 10.25 8.97
N LEU A 30 7.70 9.30 8.02
CA LEU A 30 6.91 9.40 6.81
C LEU A 30 5.70 8.48 6.94
N GLU A 31 4.50 9.04 6.87
CA GLU A 31 3.25 8.31 7.07
C GLU A 31 2.62 7.95 5.73
N PHE A 32 2.42 6.66 5.49
CA PHE A 32 1.64 6.14 4.36
C PHE A 32 0.18 6.03 4.79
N ARG A 33 -0.71 6.71 4.06
CA ARG A 33 -2.14 6.86 4.39
C ARG A 33 -3.04 6.55 3.20
N VAL A 34 -2.51 5.78 2.24
CA VAL A 34 -3.19 5.43 0.98
C VAL A 34 -3.98 4.13 1.08
N CYS A 35 -3.65 3.27 2.04
CA CYS A 35 -4.25 1.95 2.19
C CYS A 35 -5.55 2.01 3.01
N ASP A 36 -6.52 1.20 2.59
CA ASP A 36 -7.58 0.72 3.47
C ASP A 36 -7.01 -0.31 4.46
N ILE A 37 -7.80 -0.67 5.48
CA ILE A 37 -7.40 -1.70 6.46
C ILE A 37 -7.53 -3.11 5.85
N PRO A 38 -6.44 -3.89 5.74
CA PRO A 38 -6.54 -5.30 5.35
C PRO A 38 -7.26 -6.09 6.43
N THR A 39 -7.94 -7.17 6.03
CA THR A 39 -8.77 -7.98 6.94
C THR A 39 -8.01 -9.14 7.56
N LYS A 40 -6.77 -9.37 7.15
CA LYS A 40 -5.83 -10.34 7.73
C LYS A 40 -4.59 -9.59 8.21
N VAL A 41 -4.04 -9.99 9.36
CA VAL A 41 -2.86 -9.36 9.95
C VAL A 41 -1.63 -9.54 9.06
N ASP A 42 -1.43 -10.72 8.48
CA ASP A 42 -0.30 -11.02 7.60
C ASP A 42 -0.28 -10.12 6.36
N ASP A 43 -1.45 -9.80 5.80
CA ASP A 43 -1.55 -8.87 4.67
C ASP A 43 -1.09 -7.45 5.06
N THR A 44 -1.40 -7.04 6.29
CA THR A 44 -0.99 -5.73 6.83
C THR A 44 0.51 -5.69 7.05
N ILE A 45 1.08 -6.75 7.63
CA ILE A 45 2.51 -6.88 7.88
C ILE A 45 3.27 -6.89 6.54
N ALA A 46 2.78 -7.61 5.54
CA ALA A 46 3.39 -7.66 4.21
C ALA A 46 3.43 -6.28 3.53
N ILE A 47 2.34 -5.53 3.59
CA ILE A 47 2.27 -4.16 3.04
C ILE A 47 3.23 -3.23 3.80
N ALA A 48 3.30 -3.36 5.13
CA ALA A 48 4.23 -2.57 5.95
C ALA A 48 5.70 -2.90 5.64
N ALA A 49 6.04 -4.18 5.48
CA ALA A 49 7.37 -4.64 5.06
C ALA A 49 7.75 -4.08 3.68
N LEU A 50 6.82 -4.10 2.73
CA LEU A 50 7.03 -3.52 1.41
C LEU A 50 7.28 -2.00 1.48
N PHE A 51 6.53 -1.25 2.29
CA PHE A 51 6.79 0.18 2.49
C PHE A 51 8.16 0.44 3.11
N GLN A 52 8.56 -0.36 4.10
CA GLN A 52 9.88 -0.27 4.71
C GLN A 52 10.99 -0.51 3.67
N ALA A 53 10.85 -1.56 2.86
CA ALA A 53 11.81 -1.90 1.80
C ALA A 53 11.89 -0.82 0.72
N ILE A 54 10.76 -0.23 0.30
CA ILE A 54 10.74 0.90 -0.64
C ILE A 54 11.52 2.09 -0.07
N VAL A 55 11.26 2.46 1.19
CA VAL A 55 11.95 3.60 1.82
C VAL A 55 13.46 3.32 1.95
N ALA A 56 13.85 2.13 2.38
CA ALA A 56 15.26 1.73 2.47
C ALA A 56 15.95 1.78 1.10
N LYS A 57 15.32 1.21 0.06
CA LYS A 57 15.85 1.25 -1.30
C LYS A 57 16.02 2.66 -1.83
N LEU A 58 15.01 3.53 -1.62
CA LEU A 58 15.09 4.93 -2.04
C LEU A 58 16.20 5.69 -1.31
N THR A 59 16.43 5.42 -0.02
CA THR A 59 17.56 6.00 0.74
C THR A 59 18.89 5.61 0.12
N VAL A 60 19.11 4.32 -0.17
CA VAL A 60 20.34 3.82 -0.82
C VAL A 60 20.58 4.52 -2.17
N LEU A 61 19.53 4.74 -2.96
CA LEU A 61 19.64 5.43 -4.25
C LEU A 61 19.99 6.91 -4.07
N ILE A 62 19.38 7.60 -3.10
CA ILE A 62 19.68 8.99 -2.79
C ILE A 62 21.14 9.15 -2.37
N GLU A 63 21.66 8.26 -1.52
CA GLU A 63 23.06 8.27 -1.08
C GLU A 63 24.04 8.07 -2.25
N LYS A 64 23.62 7.32 -3.28
CA LYS A 64 24.36 7.12 -4.53
C LYS A 64 24.16 8.26 -5.56
N ASN A 65 23.45 9.33 -5.20
CA ASN A 65 23.04 10.42 -6.10
C ASN A 65 22.24 9.95 -7.33
N LEU A 66 21.49 8.85 -7.18
CA LEU A 66 20.58 8.33 -8.22
C LEU A 66 19.16 8.85 -7.93
N GLY A 67 18.56 9.47 -8.95
CA GLY A 67 17.21 10.03 -8.89
C GLY A 67 16.29 9.47 -9.98
N PHE A 68 15.00 9.74 -9.82
CA PHE A 68 13.97 9.35 -10.78
C PHE A 68 13.44 10.54 -11.58
N ARG A 69 12.90 10.24 -12.76
CA ARG A 69 12.17 11.22 -13.55
C ARG A 69 10.92 11.67 -12.80
N LEU A 70 10.76 12.98 -12.64
CA LEU A 70 9.55 13.56 -12.08
C LEU A 70 8.45 13.58 -13.14
N TYR A 71 7.34 12.91 -12.85
CA TYR A 71 6.15 12.91 -13.67
C TYR A 71 5.11 13.89 -13.15
N HIS A 72 4.28 14.41 -14.06
CA HIS A 72 3.21 15.32 -13.69
C HIS A 72 2.19 14.60 -12.77
N ARG A 73 1.78 15.25 -11.67
CA ARG A 73 0.87 14.67 -10.65
C ARG A 73 -0.43 14.08 -11.22
N ARG A 74 -0.97 14.67 -12.28
CA ARG A 74 -2.12 14.14 -13.05
C ARG A 74 -1.92 12.69 -13.55
N LEU A 75 -0.71 12.32 -14.00
CA LEU A 75 -0.42 10.94 -14.44
C LEU A 75 -0.38 9.97 -13.26
N ILE A 76 0.13 10.40 -12.11
CA ILE A 76 0.11 9.61 -10.88
C ILE A 76 -1.34 9.40 -10.41
N GLN A 77 -2.17 10.45 -10.49
CA GLN A 77 -3.60 10.36 -10.15
C GLN A 77 -4.38 9.41 -11.07
N GLU A 78 -4.04 9.35 -12.36
CA GLU A 78 -4.61 8.37 -13.28
C GLU A 78 -4.31 6.93 -12.84
N ASN A 79 -3.06 6.63 -12.49
CA ASN A 79 -2.70 5.32 -11.94
C ASN A 79 -3.40 5.03 -10.62
N LYS A 80 -3.55 6.02 -9.74
CA LYS A 80 -4.30 5.87 -8.50
C LYS A 80 -5.77 5.52 -8.78
N TRP A 81 -6.42 6.22 -9.70
CA TRP A 81 -7.81 5.92 -10.07
C TRP A 81 -7.96 4.50 -10.64
N ARG A 82 -7.03 4.09 -11.53
CA ARG A 82 -7.00 2.72 -12.07
C ARG A 82 -6.84 1.66 -10.98
N ALA A 83 -5.95 1.89 -10.03
CA ALA A 83 -5.75 0.98 -8.89
C ALA A 83 -7.02 0.85 -8.04
N VAL A 84 -7.68 1.97 -7.72
CA VAL A 84 -8.95 1.97 -6.97
C VAL A 84 -10.07 1.26 -7.73
N ARG A 85 -10.16 1.45 -9.05
CA ARG A 85 -11.27 0.93 -9.86
C ARG A 85 -11.12 -0.55 -10.21
N TYR A 86 -9.90 -1.00 -10.49
CA TYR A 86 -9.65 -2.32 -11.09
C TYR A 86 -8.81 -3.26 -10.21
N GLY A 87 -8.21 -2.75 -9.12
CA GLY A 87 -7.44 -3.58 -8.20
C GLY A 87 -6.32 -4.36 -8.88
N LEU A 88 -6.08 -5.59 -8.43
CA LEU A 88 -5.02 -6.47 -8.91
C LEU A 88 -5.23 -6.99 -10.34
N ASP A 89 -6.47 -7.04 -10.81
CA ASP A 89 -6.80 -7.49 -12.17
C ASP A 89 -6.74 -6.35 -13.20
N GLY A 90 -6.43 -5.13 -12.74
CA GLY A 90 -6.26 -3.95 -13.56
C GLY A 90 -4.92 -3.85 -14.26
N LYS A 91 -4.76 -2.73 -14.98
CA LYS A 91 -3.51 -2.30 -15.58
C LYS A 91 -3.20 -0.86 -15.18
N LEU A 92 -1.92 -0.57 -14.94
CA LEU A 92 -1.43 0.79 -14.71
C LEU A 92 -0.59 1.26 -15.89
N LEU A 93 -0.42 2.58 -15.99
CA LEU A 93 0.46 3.19 -16.97
C LEU A 93 1.91 3.10 -16.50
N ASP A 94 2.74 2.40 -17.28
CA ASP A 94 4.19 2.51 -17.19
C ASP A 94 4.61 3.76 -17.99
N LEU A 95 4.98 4.81 -17.26
CA LEU A 95 5.30 6.11 -17.84
C LEU A 95 6.68 6.16 -18.50
N GLY A 96 7.52 5.15 -18.27
CA GLY A 96 8.81 4.97 -18.95
C GLY A 96 8.63 4.28 -20.30
N LYS A 97 7.90 3.16 -20.30
CA LYS A 97 7.59 2.35 -21.50
C LYS A 97 6.44 2.94 -22.35
N GLN A 98 5.71 3.94 -21.81
CA GLN A 98 4.55 4.57 -22.44
C GLN A 98 3.45 3.57 -22.87
N LYS A 99 3.18 2.58 -22.02
CA LYS A 99 2.16 1.56 -22.26
C LYS A 99 1.44 1.21 -20.97
N GLU A 100 0.28 0.58 -21.09
CA GLU A 100 -0.35 -0.08 -19.95
C GLU A 100 0.33 -1.43 -19.65
N VAL A 101 0.46 -1.75 -18.37
CA VAL A 101 1.08 -2.99 -17.86
C VAL A 101 0.19 -3.57 -16.77
N PRO A 102 -0.02 -4.90 -16.74
CA PRO A 102 -0.76 -5.56 -15.66
C PRO A 102 -0.20 -5.20 -14.28
N VAL A 103 -1.09 -4.96 -13.31
CA VAL A 103 -0.70 -4.58 -11.94
C VAL A 103 0.20 -5.62 -11.31
N LYS A 104 -0.13 -6.91 -11.45
CA LYS A 104 0.67 -8.01 -10.90
C LYS A 104 2.11 -8.03 -11.44
N ASP A 105 2.31 -7.67 -12.71
CA ASP A 105 3.65 -7.59 -13.29
C ASP A 105 4.45 -6.42 -12.69
N LEU A 106 3.81 -5.27 -12.49
CA LEU A 106 4.43 -4.12 -11.85
C LEU A 106 4.75 -4.37 -10.36
N ILE A 107 3.93 -5.16 -9.66
CA ILE A 107 4.23 -5.57 -8.28
C ILE A 107 5.48 -6.47 -8.27
N ARG A 108 5.61 -7.42 -9.19
CA ARG A 108 6.83 -8.24 -9.30
C ARG A 108 8.06 -7.39 -9.61
N GLU A 109 7.96 -6.47 -10.58
CA GLU A 109 9.05 -5.51 -10.88
C GLU A 109 9.42 -4.67 -9.63
N LEU A 110 8.44 -4.33 -8.79
CA LEU A 110 8.67 -3.59 -7.54
C LEU A 110 9.34 -4.45 -6.45
N LEU A 111 8.97 -5.72 -6.34
CA LEU A 111 9.61 -6.67 -5.43
C LEU A 111 11.07 -6.90 -5.83
N ASP A 112 11.33 -7.15 -7.11
CA ASP A 112 12.69 -7.26 -7.67
C ASP A 112 13.50 -5.97 -7.42
N PHE A 113 12.86 -4.81 -7.49
CA PHE A 113 13.51 -3.52 -7.28
C PHE A 113 14.00 -3.32 -5.84
N VAL A 114 13.27 -3.82 -4.84
CA VAL A 114 13.61 -3.66 -3.43
C VAL A 114 14.39 -4.84 -2.84
N ASP A 115 14.54 -5.94 -3.58
CA ASP A 115 15.02 -7.22 -3.05
C ASP A 115 16.38 -7.11 -2.32
N ASP A 116 17.31 -6.32 -2.85
CA ASP A 116 18.67 -6.13 -2.31
C ASP A 116 18.73 -5.46 -0.94
N VAL A 117 17.64 -4.87 -0.44
CA VAL A 117 17.59 -4.27 0.91
C VAL A 117 16.75 -5.07 1.89
N VAL A 118 16.06 -6.13 1.45
CA VAL A 118 15.08 -6.83 2.31
C VAL A 118 15.76 -7.64 3.41
N ASP A 119 16.86 -8.32 3.10
CA ASP A 119 17.55 -9.19 4.08
C ASP A 119 18.08 -8.38 5.27
N ASP A 120 18.64 -7.20 5.02
CA ASP A 120 19.15 -6.30 6.07
C ASP A 120 18.02 -5.76 6.97
N LEU A 121 16.78 -5.70 6.46
CA LEU A 121 15.60 -5.30 7.23
C LEU A 121 15.01 -6.44 8.06
N GLY A 122 15.39 -7.69 7.78
CA GLY A 122 14.84 -8.87 8.44
C GLY A 122 13.37 -9.14 8.13
N SER A 123 12.83 -8.57 7.04
CA SER A 123 11.40 -8.64 6.68
C SER A 123 11.12 -9.50 5.43
N ARG A 124 12.04 -10.43 5.11
CA ARG A 124 11.97 -11.30 3.93
C ARG A 124 10.72 -12.19 3.93
N ASN A 125 10.38 -12.78 5.07
CA ASN A 125 9.22 -13.67 5.15
C ASN A 125 7.91 -12.89 4.94
N GLU A 126 7.86 -11.70 5.54
CA GLU A 126 6.71 -10.81 5.51
C GLU A 126 6.47 -10.25 4.11
N ILE A 127 7.52 -9.82 3.40
CA ILE A 127 7.37 -9.27 2.06
C ILE A 127 6.97 -10.35 1.04
N GLU A 128 7.41 -11.60 1.22
CA GLU A 128 7.04 -12.71 0.34
C GLU A 128 5.54 -13.02 0.37
N HIS A 129 4.86 -12.70 1.47
CA HIS A 129 3.40 -12.83 1.57
C HIS A 129 2.64 -11.96 0.55
N ILE A 130 3.30 -10.96 -0.07
CA ILE A 130 2.74 -10.23 -1.22
C ILE A 130 2.43 -11.18 -2.40
N HIS A 131 3.22 -12.24 -2.61
CA HIS A 131 2.91 -13.25 -3.62
C HIS A 131 1.61 -13.99 -3.29
N THR A 132 1.40 -14.34 -2.03
CA THR A 132 0.15 -14.96 -1.56
C THR A 132 -1.06 -14.05 -1.80
N ILE A 133 -0.93 -12.74 -1.57
CA ILE A 133 -1.99 -11.77 -1.88
C ILE A 133 -2.28 -11.74 -3.39
N MET A 134 -1.25 -11.74 -4.24
CA MET A 134 -1.42 -11.71 -5.70
C MET A 134 -2.11 -12.96 -6.26
N GLU A 135 -1.87 -14.13 -5.64
CA GLU A 135 -2.45 -15.41 -6.02
C GLU A 135 -3.88 -15.59 -5.50
N ARG A 136 -4.11 -15.31 -4.22
CA ARG A 136 -5.41 -15.47 -3.54
C ARG A 136 -6.42 -14.39 -3.95
N GLY A 137 -5.95 -13.19 -4.27
CA GLY A 137 -6.76 -11.99 -4.41
C GLY A 137 -6.84 -11.17 -3.12
N THR A 138 -7.43 -9.98 -3.26
CA THR A 138 -7.58 -9.00 -2.17
C THR A 138 -8.77 -9.34 -1.26
N SER A 139 -8.86 -8.66 -0.12
CA SER A 139 -10.05 -8.77 0.73
C SER A 139 -11.34 -8.35 0.01
N ALA A 140 -11.29 -7.40 -0.93
CA ALA A 140 -12.46 -7.01 -1.70
C ALA A 140 -12.96 -8.17 -2.59
N ASP A 141 -12.05 -8.94 -3.18
CA ASP A 141 -12.38 -10.08 -4.02
C ASP A 141 -13.06 -11.19 -3.20
N GLU A 142 -12.54 -11.44 -2.01
CA GLU A 142 -13.11 -12.41 -1.07
C GLU A 142 -14.49 -11.96 -0.54
N GLN A 143 -14.66 -10.70 -0.17
CA GLN A 143 -15.95 -10.15 0.26
C GLN A 143 -17.01 -10.28 -0.84
N LEU A 144 -16.66 -9.93 -2.09
CA LEU A 144 -17.56 -10.06 -3.23
C LEU A 144 -17.91 -11.53 -3.53
N ARG A 145 -16.97 -12.45 -3.36
CA ARG A 145 -17.21 -13.90 -3.52
C ARG A 145 -18.21 -14.40 -2.49
N VAL A 146 -17.96 -14.15 -1.20
CA VAL A 146 -18.85 -14.58 -0.10
C VAL A 146 -20.23 -13.98 -0.25
N TYR A 147 -20.33 -12.68 -0.60
CA TYR A 147 -21.62 -12.03 -0.85
C TYR A 147 -22.42 -12.74 -1.95
N LYS A 148 -21.78 -13.05 -3.09
CA LYS A 148 -22.43 -13.73 -4.22
C LYS A 148 -22.82 -15.17 -3.91
N GLU A 149 -21.98 -15.90 -3.19
CA GLU A 149 -22.23 -17.30 -2.81
C GLU A 149 -23.36 -17.43 -1.77
N ASN A 150 -23.65 -16.37 -1.02
CA ASN A 150 -24.66 -16.36 0.04
C ASN A 150 -25.90 -15.53 -0.33
N ASN A 151 -26.32 -15.56 -1.59
CA ASN A 151 -27.53 -14.89 -2.08
C ASN A 151 -27.58 -13.38 -1.75
N GLU A 152 -26.44 -12.70 -1.85
CA GLU A 152 -26.35 -11.26 -1.61
C GLU A 152 -26.67 -10.85 -0.16
N ASP A 153 -26.43 -11.75 0.79
CA ASP A 153 -26.50 -11.45 2.22
C ASP A 153 -25.16 -10.89 2.74
N PHE A 154 -25.23 -9.81 3.52
CA PHE A 154 -24.08 -9.21 4.19
C PHE A 154 -23.70 -9.93 5.48
N ASN A 155 -24.60 -10.67 6.14
CA ASN A 155 -24.27 -11.33 7.41
C ASN A 155 -23.07 -12.30 7.26
N PRO A 156 -23.04 -13.18 6.24
CA PRO A 156 -21.89 -14.09 6.05
C PRO A 156 -20.59 -13.35 5.72
N VAL A 157 -20.67 -12.18 5.09
CA VAL A 157 -19.51 -11.33 4.82
C VAL A 157 -18.97 -10.77 6.13
N VAL A 158 -19.82 -10.25 7.01
CA VAL A 158 -19.41 -9.75 8.33
C VAL A 158 -18.81 -10.87 9.19
N ASP A 159 -19.43 -12.05 9.21
CA ASP A 159 -18.91 -13.21 9.95
C ASP A 159 -17.54 -13.65 9.44
N MET A 160 -17.33 -13.61 8.11
CA MET A 160 -16.02 -13.85 7.51
C MET A 160 -15.00 -12.77 7.89
N LEU A 161 -15.37 -11.49 7.89
CA LEU A 161 -14.47 -10.40 8.29
C LEU A 161 -14.02 -10.55 9.75
N ILE A 162 -14.94 -10.90 10.65
CA ILE A 162 -14.62 -11.17 12.06
C ILE A 162 -13.62 -12.31 12.17
N ARG A 163 -13.84 -13.42 11.47
CA ARG A 163 -12.92 -14.57 11.49
C ARG A 163 -11.54 -14.23 10.95
N ASN A 164 -11.47 -13.57 9.78
CA ASN A 164 -10.19 -13.19 9.17
C ASN A 164 -9.38 -12.24 10.06
N THR A 165 -10.06 -11.33 10.76
CA THR A 165 -9.39 -10.33 11.61
C THR A 165 -8.76 -10.96 12.85
N LEU A 166 -9.29 -12.10 13.31
CA LEU A 166 -8.77 -12.84 14.46
C LEU A 166 -7.73 -13.90 14.06
N GLU A 167 -7.58 -14.19 12.77
CA GLU A 167 -6.63 -15.17 12.26
C GLU A 167 -5.19 -14.68 12.47
N ASN A 168 -4.33 -15.56 13.01
CA ASN A 168 -2.90 -15.29 13.28
C ASN A 168 -2.63 -14.11 14.22
N VAL A 169 -3.66 -13.64 14.94
CA VAL A 169 -3.48 -12.68 16.04
C VAL A 169 -3.10 -13.46 17.29
N PRO A 170 -1.96 -13.14 17.95
CA PRO A 170 -1.59 -13.77 19.21
C PRO A 170 -2.70 -13.62 20.26
N GLU A 171 -3.08 -14.70 20.94
CA GLU A 171 -4.07 -14.65 22.04
C GLU A 171 -3.55 -13.89 23.27
N GLU A 172 -2.22 -13.83 23.42
CA GLU A 172 -1.52 -13.08 24.45
C GLU A 172 -0.62 -12.03 23.76
N CYS A 173 -0.85 -10.74 24.07
CA CYS A 173 0.05 -9.67 23.66
C CYS A 173 1.31 -9.73 24.52
N PHE A 174 2.49 -9.88 23.90
CA PHE A 174 3.85 -9.78 24.44
C PHE A 174 3.97 -9.60 25.97
N ASP A 175 4.57 -10.59 26.65
CA ASP A 175 5.03 -10.48 28.04
C ASP A 175 5.91 -9.23 28.29
#